data_AF-A0A4Q3VYR7-F1
#
_entry.id   AF-A0A4Q3VYR7-F1
#
_cell.length_a   1.000
_cell.length_b   1.000
_cell.length_c   1.000
_cell.angle_alpha   90.00
_cell.angle_beta   90.00
_cell.angle_gamma   90.00
#
_symmetry.space_group_name_H-M   'P 1'
#
loop_
_entity.id
_entity.type
_entity.pdbx_description
1 polymer ?
#
loop_
_entity_poly.entity_id
_entity_poly.type
_entity_poly.pdbx_seq_one_letter_code
_entity_poly.pdbx_strand_id
1 'polypeptide(L)'
;MTNEIYIRAAVQRIEDSDATPMRKVRMLLKVARDVRPAARRLASIGEQQYRSGDRLGGARFVEASRRLERLRLDLRSKASDLLNPQPRPLTFGYAPGKDAYPRWQVGEALR
;
A
#
# COMPACT_ATOMS: atom_id res chain seq x y z
N MET A 1 10.53 -2.80 15.89
CA MET A 1 9.15 -2.26 15.95
C MET A 1 8.86 -1.58 14.63
N THR A 2 7.86 -2.03 13.87
CA THR A 2 7.42 -1.34 12.64
C THR A 2 6.70 -0.06 13.05
N ASN A 3 7.39 1.07 12.89
CA ASN A 3 6.86 2.39 13.19
C ASN A 3 6.15 2.95 11.95
N GLU A 4 5.12 3.78 12.11
CA GLU A 4 4.39 4.39 10.99
C GLU A 4 5.32 5.16 10.05
N ILE A 5 6.34 5.81 10.63
CA ILE A 5 7.42 6.52 9.91
C ILE A 5 8.14 5.58 8.95
N TYR A 6 8.45 4.36 9.39
CA TYR A 6 9.12 3.37 8.55
C TYR A 6 8.24 2.93 7.39
N ILE A 7 6.94 2.75 7.65
CA ILE A 7 5.98 2.36 6.62
C ILE A 7 5.86 3.46 5.56
N ARG A 8 5.74 4.73 5.97
CA ARG A 8 5.71 5.87 5.05
C ARG A 8 6.99 5.98 4.23
N ALA A 9 8.16 5.87 4.86
CA ALA A 9 9.45 5.88 4.17
C ALA A 9 9.59 4.71 3.18
N ALA A 10 9.10 3.52 3.54
CA ALA A 10 9.11 2.36 2.65
C ALA A 10 8.21 2.58 1.43
N VAL A 11 7.02 3.16 1.62
CA VAL A 11 6.08 3.47 0.53
C VAL A 11 6.68 4.51 -0.41
N GLN A 12 7.25 5.59 0.13
CA GLN A 12 7.89 6.63 -0.67
C GLN A 12 9.02 6.05 -1.53
N ARG A 13 9.89 5.21 -0.95
CA ARG A 13 10.95 4.53 -1.72
C ARG A 13 10.42 3.61 -2.82
N ILE A 14 9.25 3.00 -2.63
CA ILE A 14 8.61 2.16 -3.66
C ILE A 14 8.07 3.04 -4.79
N GLU A 15 7.48 4.18 -4.45
CA GLU A 15 6.96 5.15 -5.42
C GLU A 15 8.10 5.74 -6.26
N ASP A 16 9.20 6.16 -5.62
CA ASP A 16 10.39 6.75 -6.25
C ASP A 16 11.26 5.74 -7.02
N SER A 17 11.04 4.43 -6.84
CA SER A 17 11.83 3.40 -7.53
C SER A 17 11.48 3.32 -9.02
N ASP A 18 12.47 3.09 -9.88
CA ASP A 18 12.26 2.79 -11.31
C ASP A 18 11.79 1.34 -11.59
N ALA A 19 11.30 0.65 -10.56
CA ALA A 19 10.79 -0.70 -10.67
C ALA A 19 9.56 -0.78 -11.59
N THR A 20 9.43 -1.89 -12.32
CA THR A 20 8.25 -2.16 -13.14
C THR A 20 6.95 -2.15 -12.31
N PRO A 21 5.79 -1.80 -12.90
CA PRO A 21 4.53 -1.73 -12.16
C PRO A 21 4.23 -3.00 -11.35
N MET A 22 4.46 -4.18 -11.91
CA MET A 22 4.28 -5.47 -11.21
C MET A 22 5.24 -5.66 -10.03
N ARG A 23 6.45 -5.11 -10.09
CA ARG A 23 7.40 -5.16 -8.99
C ARG A 23 6.99 -4.18 -7.89
N LYS A 24 6.54 -2.96 -8.24
CA LYS A 24 5.95 -2.01 -7.29
C LYS A 24 4.73 -2.60 -6.56
N VAL A 25 3.83 -3.25 -7.29
CA VAL A 25 2.66 -3.97 -6.72
C VAL A 25 3.10 -5.00 -5.69
N ARG A 26 4.07 -5.86 -6.04
CA ARG A 26 4.60 -6.88 -5.12
C ARG A 26 5.21 -6.25 -3.86
N MET A 27 5.93 -5.15 -4.01
CA MET A 27 6.52 -4.42 -2.88
C MET A 27 5.45 -3.79 -1.98
N LEU A 28 4.44 -3.11 -2.54
CA LEU A 28 3.31 -2.55 -1.79
C LEU A 28 2.53 -3.63 -1.04
N LEU A 29 2.24 -4.75 -1.69
CA LEU A 29 1.55 -5.89 -1.06
C LEU A 29 2.39 -6.53 0.05
N LYS A 30 3.72 -6.54 -0.07
CA LYS A 30 4.62 -7.00 0.99
C LYS A 30 4.50 -6.08 2.21
N VAL A 31 4.62 -4.76 2.01
CA VAL A 31 4.44 -3.78 3.11
C VAL A 31 3.06 -3.94 3.75
N ALA A 32 1.99 -4.09 2.97
CA ALA A 32 0.65 -4.32 3.50
C ALA A 32 0.53 -5.60 4.35
N ARG A 33 1.25 -6.67 4.00
CA ARG A 33 1.31 -7.91 4.82
C ARG A 33 2.05 -7.68 6.13
N ASP A 34 3.14 -6.91 6.11
CA ASP A 34 3.96 -6.61 7.28
C ASP A 34 3.23 -5.69 8.28
N VAL A 35 2.30 -4.85 7.80
CA VAL A 35 1.47 -3.97 8.64
C VAL A 35 0.39 -4.76 9.42
N ARG A 36 -0.16 -5.83 8.84
CA ARG A 36 -1.22 -6.64 9.46
C ARG A 36 -0.89 -7.15 10.88
N PRO A 37 0.27 -7.79 11.14
CA PRO A 37 0.61 -8.25 12.49
C PRO A 37 0.81 -7.09 13.47
N ALA A 38 1.28 -5.94 13.03
CA ALA A 38 1.41 -4.75 13.88
C ALA A 38 0.04 -4.23 14.32
N ALA A 39 -0.92 -4.11 13.39
CA ALA A 39 -2.29 -3.72 13.72
C ALA A 39 -2.95 -4.69 14.72
N ARG A 40 -2.78 -6.01 14.50
CA ARG A 40 -3.30 -7.04 15.42
C ARG A 40 -2.70 -6.96 16.83
N ARG A 41 -1.39 -6.72 16.93
CA ARG A 41 -0.72 -6.57 18.23
C ARG A 41 -1.25 -5.34 18.97
N LEU A 42 -1.38 -4.20 18.30
CA LEU A 42 -1.95 -3.00 18.92
C LEU A 42 -3.39 -3.20 19.36
N ALA A 43 -4.22 -3.90 18.56
CA ALA A 43 -5.59 -4.23 18.96
C ALA A 43 -5.61 -5.08 20.25
N SER A 44 -4.77 -6.11 20.33
CA SER A 44 -4.68 -6.99 21.50
C SER A 44 -4.20 -6.25 22.75
N ILE A 45 -3.20 -5.38 22.61
CA ILE A 45 -2.73 -4.52 23.71
C ILE A 45 -3.84 -3.58 24.17
N GLY A 46 -4.56 -2.97 23.22
CA GLY A 46 -5.67 -2.07 23.53
C GLY A 46 -6.80 -2.77 24.27
N GLU A 47 -7.16 -3.98 23.86
CA GLU A 47 -8.18 -4.78 24.55
C GLU A 47 -7.74 -5.18 25.96
N GLN A 48 -6.47 -5.56 26.14
CA GLN A 48 -5.91 -5.88 27.44
C GLN A 48 -5.94 -4.67 28.38
N GLN A 49 -5.58 -3.48 27.91
CA GLN A 49 -5.64 -2.24 28.70
C GLN A 49 -7.08 -1.85 29.07
N TYR A 50 -8.01 -2.07 28.14
CA TYR A 50 -9.42 -1.83 28.41
C TYR A 50 -9.94 -2.74 29.54
N ARG A 51 -9.53 -4.02 29.55
CA ARG A 51 -9.85 -4.98 30.61
C ARG A 51 -9.17 -4.66 31.94
N SER A 52 -7.97 -4.08 31.93
CA SER A 52 -7.25 -3.67 33.15
C SER A 52 -7.73 -2.33 33.73
N GLY A 53 -8.76 -1.71 33.14
CA GLY A 53 -9.35 -0.47 33.62
C GLY A 53 -8.79 0.81 33.00
N ASP A 54 -7.72 0.73 32.19
CA ASP A 54 -7.19 1.87 31.44
C ASP A 54 -7.92 2.02 30.10
N ARG A 55 -9.11 2.60 30.17
CA ARG A 55 -9.97 2.82 29.00
C ARG A 55 -9.36 3.81 28.00
N LEU A 56 -8.62 4.82 28.48
CA LEU A 56 -8.00 5.84 27.62
C LEU A 56 -6.80 5.29 26.87
N GLY A 57 -5.91 4.56 27.56
CA GLY A 57 -4.82 3.83 26.93
C GLY A 57 -5.35 2.82 25.91
N GLY A 58 -6.32 1.98 26.33
CA GLY A 58 -6.95 1.00 25.47
C GLY A 58 -7.55 1.60 24.19
N ALA A 59 -8.30 2.71 24.32
CA ALA A 59 -8.87 3.42 23.19
C ALA A 59 -7.80 3.93 22.20
N ARG A 60 -6.67 4.46 22.69
CA ARG A 60 -5.56 4.94 21.84
C ARG A 60 -4.94 3.80 21.04
N PHE A 61 -4.73 2.63 21.64
CA PHE A 61 -4.18 1.47 20.94
C PHE A 61 -5.14 0.89 19.91
N VAL A 62 -6.44 0.85 20.22
CA VAL A 62 -7.48 0.46 19.26
C VAL A 62 -7.54 1.43 18.08
N GLU A 63 -7.43 2.74 18.34
CA GLU A 63 -7.40 3.75 17.28
C GLU A 63 -6.14 3.60 16.41
N ALA A 64 -4.97 3.40 17.01
CA ALA A 64 -3.72 3.17 16.29
C ALA A 64 -3.80 1.90 15.42
N SER A 65 -4.40 0.83 15.93
CA SER A 65 -4.68 -0.39 15.16
C SER A 65 -5.57 -0.10 13.94
N ARG A 66 -6.66 0.65 14.13
CA ARG A 66 -7.56 1.05 13.02
C ARG A 66 -6.83 1.89 11.97
N ARG A 67 -5.96 2.82 12.39
CA ARG A 67 -5.13 3.62 11.46
C ARG A 67 -4.21 2.74 10.62
N LEU A 68 -3.57 1.73 11.22
CA LEU A 68 -2.74 0.77 10.47
C LEU A 68 -3.56 -0.09 9.51
N GLU A 69 -4.76 -0.52 9.89
CA GLU A 69 -5.61 -1.31 9.00
C GLU A 69 -6.11 -0.47 7.80
N ARG A 70 -6.43 0.81 8.00
CA ARG A 70 -6.73 1.74 6.88
C ARG A 70 -5.54 1.87 5.94
N LEU A 71 -4.36 2.12 6.48
CA LEU A 71 -3.14 2.21 5.66
C LEU A 71 -2.90 0.92 4.86
N ARG A 72 -3.14 -0.24 5.47
CA ARG A 72 -3.05 -1.53 4.75
C ARG A 72 -4.03 -1.61 3.58
N LEU A 73 -5.25 -1.11 3.74
CA LEU A 73 -6.25 -1.05 2.67
C LEU A 73 -5.81 -0.09 1.57
N ASP A 74 -5.30 1.09 1.93
CA ASP A 74 -4.81 2.09 0.97
C ASP A 74 -3.67 1.52 0.11
N LEU A 75 -2.72 0.80 0.72
CA LEU A 75 -1.63 0.12 0.00
C LEU A 75 -2.14 -0.94 -0.97
N ARG A 76 -3.22 -1.65 -0.61
CA ARG A 76 -3.86 -2.63 -1.49
C ARG A 76 -4.62 -1.95 -2.63
N SER A 77 -5.28 -0.82 -2.36
CA SER A 77 -5.92 0.00 -3.38
C SER A 77 -4.89 0.50 -4.39
N LYS A 78 -3.81 1.12 -3.91
CA LYS A 78 -2.69 1.56 -4.77
C LYS A 78 -2.11 0.42 -5.59
N ALA A 79 -1.93 -0.76 -4.99
CA ALA A 79 -1.49 -1.94 -5.72
C ALA A 79 -2.49 -2.36 -6.80
N SER A 80 -3.80 -2.29 -6.53
CA SER A 80 -4.85 -2.56 -7.51
C SER A 80 -4.86 -1.53 -8.65
N ASP A 81 -4.66 -0.25 -8.34
CA ASP A 81 -4.62 0.83 -9.33
C ASP A 81 -3.42 0.69 -10.29
N LEU A 82 -2.29 0.19 -9.79
CA LEU A 82 -1.12 -0.12 -10.62
C LEU A 82 -1.33 -1.34 -11.52
N LEU A 83 -2.19 -2.29 -11.13
CA LEU A 83 -2.54 -3.46 -11.93
C LEU A 83 -3.57 -3.12 -13.01
N ASN A 84 -4.55 -2.30 -12.64
CA ASN A 84 -5.63 -1.85 -13.50
C ASN A 84 -5.58 -0.32 -13.58
N PRO A 85 -4.62 0.25 -14.35
CA PRO A 85 -4.63 1.68 -14.58
C PRO A 85 -5.98 2.00 -15.22
N GLN A 86 -6.87 2.66 -14.48
CA GLN A 86 -8.14 3.08 -15.03
C GLN A 86 -7.84 3.85 -16.32
N PRO A 87 -8.46 3.50 -17.46
CA PRO A 87 -8.38 4.35 -18.63
C PRO A 87 -9.02 5.67 -18.22
N ARG A 88 -8.19 6.66 -17.86
CA ARG A 88 -8.67 8.03 -17.79
C ARG A 88 -9.28 8.30 -19.16
N PRO A 89 -10.57 8.66 -19.27
CA PRO A 89 -11.08 9.13 -20.53
C PRO A 89 -10.18 10.31 -20.91
N LEU A 90 -9.49 10.21 -22.05
CA LEU A 90 -8.71 11.30 -22.60
C LEU A 90 -9.69 12.45 -22.84
N THR A 91 -9.83 13.35 -21.89
CA THR A 91 -10.65 14.57 -21.99
C THR A 91 -9.93 15.58 -22.87
N PHE A 92 -9.67 15.21 -24.12
CA PHE A 92 -9.38 16.11 -25.24
C PHE A 92 -9.55 15.30 -26.52
N GLY A 93 -10.79 15.07 -26.97
CA GLY A 93 -11.17 14.76 -28.36
C GLY A 93 -10.46 13.66 -29.17
N TYR A 94 -9.46 12.98 -28.62
CA TYR A 94 -8.63 12.00 -29.30
C TYR A 94 -9.01 10.63 -28.78
N ALA A 95 -9.71 9.86 -29.62
CA ALA A 95 -9.87 8.44 -29.40
C ALA A 95 -8.47 7.80 -29.25
N PRO A 96 -8.23 7.00 -28.20
CA PRO A 96 -6.92 6.37 -28.03
C PRO A 96 -6.68 5.42 -29.20
N GLY A 97 -5.67 5.74 -30.01
CA GLY A 97 -5.12 4.80 -31.00
C GLY A 97 -4.63 3.53 -30.29
N LYS A 98 -4.62 2.40 -31.01
CA LYS A 98 -4.26 1.06 -30.51
C LYS A 98 -2.87 0.95 -29.85
N ASP A 99 -2.08 2.02 -29.86
CA ASP A 99 -0.72 2.10 -29.34
C ASP A 99 -0.58 2.89 -28.03
N ALA A 100 -1.70 3.26 -27.37
CA ALA A 100 -1.67 3.99 -26.10
C ALA A 100 -1.16 3.16 -24.89
N TYR A 101 -0.85 1.89 -25.08
CA TYR A 101 -0.17 1.09 -24.07
C TYR A 101 1.34 1.16 -24.31
N PRO A 102 2.15 1.60 -23.33
CA PRO A 102 3.60 1.47 -23.44
C PRO A 102 3.93 -0.02 -23.51
N ARG A 103 4.28 -0.49 -24.71
CA ARG A 103 4.94 -1.78 -24.90
C ARG A 103 6.30 -1.64 -24.25
N TRP A 104 6.43 -2.08 -23.01
CA TRP A 104 7.73 -2.36 -22.43
C TRP A 104 8.36 -3.41 -23.34
N GLN A 105 9.15 -2.97 -24.32
CA GLN A 105 9.93 -3.85 -25.15
C GLN A 105 10.89 -4.55 -24.20
N VAL A 106 10.61 -5.83 -23.95
CA VAL A 106 11.60 -6.74 -23.40
C VAL A 106 12.70 -6.74 -24.46
N GLY A 107 13.80 -6.05 -24.17
CA GLY A 107 14.99 -6.13 -25.01
C GLY A 107 15.40 -7.60 -25.05
N GLU A 108 15.05 -8.29 -26.13
CA GLU A 108 15.72 -9.51 -26.53
C GLU A 108 17.19 -9.13 -26.71
N ALA A 109 18.00 -9.62 -25.77
CA ALA A 109 19.43 -9.51 -25.82
C ALA A 109 19.92 -10.08 -27.14
N LEU A 110 20.63 -9.23 -27.88
CA LEU A 110 21.55 -9.57 -28.96
C LEU A 110 22.16 -10.98 -28.81
N ARG A 111 21.85 -11.85 -29.77
CA ARG A 111 22.74 -12.90 -30.26
C ARG A 111 22.59 -13.01 -31.77
#